data_AF-A0A229THU5-F1
#
_entry.id   AF-A0A229THU5-F1
#
_cell.length_a   1.000
_cell.length_b   1.000
_cell.length_c   1.000
_cell.angle_alpha   90.00
_cell.angle_beta   90.00
_cell.angle_gamma   90.00
#
_symmetry.space_group_name_H-M   'P 1'
#
loop_
_entity.id
_entity.type
_entity.pdbx_description
1 polymer ?
#
loop_
_entity_poly.entity_id
_entity_poly.type
_entity_poly.pdbx_seq_one_letter_code
_entity_poly.pdbx_strand_id
1 'polypeptide(L)' 'MVAQAIYHQAALRIGFHYELVIAPVEIIARCHREGQSVSQITRYLKSHLGPDHRAAARNFVEWVIAETARGGVR' A
#
# COMPACT_ATOMS: atom_id res chain seq x y z
N MET A 1 11.24 7.03 -3.02
CA MET A 1 11.13 6.42 -1.68
C MET A 1 9.79 6.82 -1.10
N VAL A 2 9.08 5.90 -0.44
CA VAL A 2 7.87 6.24 0.33
C VAL A 2 8.31 6.82 1.68
N ALA A 3 7.63 7.85 2.18
CA ALA A 3 8.00 8.49 3.43
C ALA A 3 7.81 7.54 4.63
N GLN A 4 8.75 7.56 5.59
CA GLN A 4 8.71 6.70 6.78
C GLN A 4 7.43 6.86 7.61
N ALA A 5 6.84 8.06 7.58
CA ALA A 5 5.54 8.34 8.20
C ALA A 5 4.40 7.48 7.64
N ILE A 6 4.42 7.18 6.33
CA ILE A 6 3.40 6.37 5.67
C ILE A 6 3.47 4.93 6.17
N TYR A 7 4.67 4.37 6.38
CA TYR A 7 4.82 3.03 6.94
C TYR A 7 4.28 2.93 8.38
N HIS A 8 4.54 3.94 9.22
CA HIS A 8 3.99 4.00 10.58
C HIS A 8 2.46 4.09 10.59
N GLN A 9 1.88 4.97 9.76
CA GLN A 9 0.43 5.10 9.66
C GLN A 9 -0.22 3.85 9.07
N ALA A 10 0.43 3.23 8.10
CA ALA A 10 -0.02 1.98 7.52
C ALA A 10 -0.08 0.89 8.60
N ALA A 11 1.01 0.68 9.36
CA ALA A 11 1.07 -0.28 10.46
C ALA A 11 -0.07 -0.08 11.49
N LEU A 12 -0.32 1.16 11.91
CA LEU A 12 -1.44 1.50 12.80
C LEU A 12 -2.81 1.14 12.21
N ARG A 13 -3.01 1.38 10.92
CA ARG A 13 -4.29 1.14 10.23
C ARG A 13 -4.60 -0.34 10.08
N ILE A 14 -3.57 -1.17 9.88
CA ILE A 14 -3.74 -2.61 9.67
C ILE A 14 -3.66 -3.41 10.97
N GLY A 15 -3.03 -2.84 12.01
CA GLY A 15 -2.72 -3.52 13.27
C GLY A 15 -1.56 -4.51 13.16
N PHE A 16 -0.72 -4.38 12.13
CA PHE A 16 0.43 -5.26 11.90
C PHE A 16 1.75 -4.58 12.28
N HIS A 17 2.77 -5.40 12.55
CA HIS A 17 4.13 -4.92 12.69
C HIS A 17 4.58 -4.18 11.42
N TYR A 18 5.30 -3.07 11.63
CA TYR A 18 5.85 -2.20 10.59
C TYR A 18 6.49 -2.97 9.43
N GLU A 19 7.29 -4.00 9.72
CA GLU A 19 8.03 -4.78 8.73
C GLU A 19 7.12 -5.53 7.74
N LEU A 20 5.94 -5.97 8.18
CA LEU A 20 4.96 -6.67 7.34
C LEU A 20 4.22 -5.74 6.38
N VAL A 21 4.35 -4.42 6.58
CA VAL A 21 3.59 -3.39 5.86
C VAL A 21 4.45 -2.63 4.85
N ILE A 22 5.77 -2.63 5.01
CA ILE A 22 6.71 -1.98 4.09
C ILE A 22 6.54 -2.51 2.67
N ALA A 23 6.69 -3.83 2.49
CA ALA A 23 6.65 -4.44 1.17
C ALA A 23 5.31 -4.21 0.44
N PRO A 24 4.13 -4.40 1.06
CA PRO A 24 2.85 -4.04 0.44
C PRO A 24 2.75 -2.56 0.03
N VAL A 25 3.18 -1.64 0.89
CA VAL A 25 3.12 -0.20 0.62
C VAL A 25 4.02 0.19 -0.56
N GLU A 26 5.24 -0.37 -0.62
CA GLU A 26 6.16 -0.13 -1.73
C GLU A 26 5.65 -0.70 -3.05
N ILE A 27 5.07 -1.91 -3.02
CA ILE A 27 4.44 -2.54 -4.19
C ILE A 27 3.31 -1.65 -4.70
N ILE A 28 2.41 -1.17 -3.84
CA ILE A 28 1.30 -0.29 -4.22
C ILE A 28 1.84 0.98 -4.89
N ALA A 29 2.80 1.65 -4.24
CA ALA A 29 3.37 2.90 -4.74
C ALA A 29 4.10 2.70 -6.08
N ARG A 30 4.77 1.57 -6.26
CA ARG A 30 5.43 1.20 -7.53
C ARG A 30 4.41 0.93 -8.63
N CYS A 31 3.45 0.03 -8.40
CA CYS A 31 2.46 -0.33 -9.41
C CYS A 31 1.60 0.87 -9.84
N HIS A 32 1.27 1.78 -8.91
CA HIS A 32 0.58 3.01 -9.23
C HIS A 32 1.42 3.94 -10.13
N ARG A 33 2.72 4.08 -9.86
CA ARG A 33 3.64 4.84 -10.74
C ARG A 33 3.79 4.22 -12.14
N GLU A 34 3.66 2.90 -12.24
CA GLU A 34 3.64 2.16 -13.50
C GLU A 34 2.28 2.27 -14.23
N GLY A 35 1.31 3.02 -13.69
CA GLY A 35 0.00 3.26 -14.31
C GLY A 35 -1.02 2.14 -14.07
N GLN A 36 -0.76 1.22 -13.15
CA GLN A 36 -1.73 0.18 -12.81
C GLN A 36 -2.90 0.75 -12.02
N SER A 37 -4.11 0.26 -12.34
CA SER A 37 -5.33 0.61 -11.62
C SER A 37 -5.38 -0.02 -10.23
N VAL A 38 -6.16 0.58 -9.32
CA VAL A 38 -6.44 0.04 -7.98
C VAL A 38 -6.88 -1.43 -8.04
N SER A 39 -7.73 -1.80 -8.99
CA SER A 39 -8.21 -3.17 -9.15
C SER A 39 -7.09 -4.15 -9.51
N GLN A 40 -6.15 -3.76 -10.37
CA GLN A 40 -4.99 -4.57 -10.74
C GLN A 40 -4.06 -4.76 -9.54
N ILE A 41 -3.75 -3.68 -8.82
CA ILE A 41 -2.90 -3.70 -7.62
C ILE A 41 -3.54 -4.58 -6.52
N THR A 42 -4.84 -4.40 -6.28
CA THR A 42 -5.60 -5.19 -5.31
C THR A 42 -5.56 -6.68 -5.66
N ARG A 43 -5.78 -7.02 -6.93
CA ARG A 43 -5.70 -8.42 -7.40
C ARG A 43 -4.30 -8.99 -7.21
N TYR A 44 -3.27 -8.23 -7.56
CA TYR A 44 -1.87 -8.64 -7.41
C TYR A 44 -1.53 -8.95 -5.94
N LEU A 45 -1.89 -8.04 -5.03
CA LEU A 45 -1.67 -8.20 -3.59
C LEU A 45 -2.44 -9.39 -3.02
N LYS A 46 -3.69 -9.61 -3.41
CA LYS A 46 -4.46 -10.78 -2.97
C LYS A 46 -3.82 -12.09 -3.42
N SER A 47 -3.22 -12.11 -4.60
CA SER A 47 -2.51 -13.29 -5.12
C SER A 47 -1.19 -13.56 -4.39
N HIS A 48 -0.51 -12.53 -3.88
CA HIS A 48 0.79 -12.67 -3.22
C HIS A 48 0.69 -12.83 -1.70
N LEU A 49 -0.26 -12.14 -1.06
CA LEU A 49 -0.41 -12.07 0.39
C LEU A 49 -1.60 -12.89 0.91
N GLY A 50 -2.48 -13.33 0.01
CA GLY A 50 -3.74 -13.99 0.33
C GLY A 50 -4.96 -13.04 0.29
N PRO A 51 -6.16 -13.58 0.03
CA PRO A 51 -7.37 -12.79 -0.16
C PRO A 51 -7.84 -12.03 1.10
N ASP A 52 -7.55 -12.57 2.29
CA ASP A 52 -7.92 -12.00 3.59
C ASP A 52 -6.87 -11.04 4.17
N HIS A 53 -5.76 -10.84 3.46
CA HIS A 53 -4.74 -9.93 3.93
C HIS A 53 -5.25 -8.49 3.87
N ARG A 54 -5.29 -7.80 5.01
CA ARG A 54 -5.83 -6.44 5.12
C ARG A 54 -5.10 -5.41 4.26
N ALA A 55 -3.81 -5.61 3.97
CA ALA A 55 -3.07 -4.76 3.03
C ALA A 55 -3.49 -4.96 1.56
N ALA A 56 -4.17 -6.07 1.25
CA ALA A 56 -4.76 -6.35 -0.07
C ALA A 56 -6.23 -5.88 -0.16
N ALA A 57 -6.75 -5.20 0.88
CA ALA A 57 -8.06 -4.59 0.83
C ALA A 57 -8.03 -3.33 -0.07
N ARG A 58 -9.06 -3.17 -0.90
CA ARG A 58 -9.18 -2.03 -1.82
C ARG A 58 -9.01 -0.68 -1.11
N ASN A 59 -9.69 -0.50 0.03
CA ASN A 59 -9.64 0.74 0.80
C ASN A 59 -8.23 1.07 1.31
N PHE A 60 -7.42 0.05 1.59
CA PHE A 60 -6.03 0.24 1.99
C PHE A 60 -5.17 0.67 0.81
N VAL A 61 -5.33 0.02 -0.35
CA VAL A 61 -4.64 0.39 -1.60
C VAL A 61 -4.93 1.84 -2.00
N GLU A 62 -6.21 2.23 -2.00
CA GLU A 62 -6.63 3.60 -2.31
C GLU A 62 -6.03 4.61 -1.32
N TRP A 63 -5.99 4.28 -0.03
CA TRP A 63 -5.37 5.12 0.98
C TRP A 63 -3.86 5.29 0.76
N VAL A 64 -3.11 4.21 0.48
CA VAL A 64 -1.67 4.29 0.19
C VAL A 64 -1.40 5.15 -1.05
N ILE A 65 -2.21 5.01 -2.10
CA ILE A 65 -2.09 5.86 -3.29
C ILE A 65 -2.32 7.33 -2.95
N ALA A 66 -3.34 7.64 -2.16
CA ALA A 66 -3.61 9.02 -1.75
C ALA A 66 -2.50 9.62 -0.88
N GLU A 67 -1.93 8.85 0.05
CA GLU A 67 -0.83 9.31 0.91
C GLU A 67 0.49 9.47 0.12
N THR A 68 0.77 8.56 -0.81
CA THR A 68 1.97 8.68 -1.66
C THR A 68 1.87 9.86 -2.63
N ALA A 69 0.66 10.20 -3.10
CA ALA A 69 0.42 11.41 -3.89
C ALA A 69 0.61 12.70 -3.06
N ARG A 70 0.22 12.70 -1.76
CA ARG A 70 0.39 13.85 -0.86
C ARG A 70 1.84 14.01 -0.37
N GLY A 71 2.53 12.91 -0.12
CA GLY A 71 3.90 12.89 0.40
C GLY A 71 5.00 13.01 -0.67
N GLY A 72 4.64 12.91 -1.95
CA GLY A 72 5.57 13.06 -3.09
C GLY A 72 5.79 14.49 -3.57
N VAL A 73 5.14 15.49 -2.93
CA VAL A 73 5.37 16.90 -3.19
C VAL A 73 6.21 17.47 -2.04
N ARG A 74 7.52 17.35 -2.16
CA ARG A 74 8.51 18.27 -1.59
C ARG A 74 9.89 17.99 -2.15
#